data_AF-A0AAJ7E0E1-F1
#
_entry.id   AF-A0AAJ7E0E1-F1
#
_cell.length_a   1.000
_cell.length_b   1.000
_cell.length_c   1.000
_cell.angle_alpha   90.00
_cell.angle_beta   90.00
_cell.angle_gamma   90.00
#
_symmetry.space_group_name_H-M   'P 1'
#
loop_
_entity.id
_entity.type
_entity.pdbx_description
1 polymer ?
#
loop_
_entity_poly.entity_id
_entity_poly.type
_entity_poly.pdbx_seq_one_letter_code
_entity_poly.pdbx_strand_id
1 'polypeptide(L)'
;MERHIQNCNMDGVHVTLGFFEDIVIPSHKLQYPSRFDQTEQVWVWEYDTGNGEKHDLFMDVGEIIRFRVVKEMFAESLPSNPHGPKDSNEKSESKSVSPYTLEAAIDEPGLGLLSWWENT
;
A
#
# COMPACT_ATOMS: atom_id res chain seq x y z
N MET A 1 -1.31 -12.99 -4.20
CA MET A 1 -2.46 -12.61 -5.04
C MET A 1 -1.97 -11.62 -6.09
N GLU A 2 -2.63 -11.56 -7.24
CA GLU A 2 -2.28 -10.66 -8.37
C GLU A 2 -3.45 -9.73 -8.64
N ARG A 3 -3.24 -8.42 -8.47
CA ARG A 3 -4.29 -7.40 -8.53
C ARG A 3 -3.74 -6.05 -8.97
N HIS A 4 -4.61 -5.07 -9.21
CA HIS A 4 -4.19 -3.76 -9.70
C HIS A 4 -3.87 -2.79 -8.56
N ILE A 5 -2.83 -1.99 -8.77
CA ILE A 5 -2.54 -0.82 -7.93
C ILE A 5 -3.65 0.22 -8.15
N GLN A 6 -4.31 0.64 -7.08
CA GLN A 6 -5.35 1.67 -7.12
C GLN A 6 -4.76 3.08 -6.97
N ASN A 7 -3.79 3.23 -6.06
CA ASN A 7 -3.03 4.46 -5.87
C ASN A 7 -1.77 4.19 -5.04
N CYS A 8 -0.90 5.18 -4.96
CA CYS A 8 0.29 5.19 -4.12
C CYS A 8 0.31 6.50 -3.32
N ASN A 9 0.76 6.43 -2.06
CA ASN A 9 0.97 7.58 -1.20
C ASN A 9 2.16 7.35 -0.27
N MET A 10 2.45 8.31 0.62
CA MET A 10 3.58 8.20 1.55
C MET A 10 3.49 7.04 2.54
N ASP A 11 2.27 6.56 2.87
CA ASP A 11 2.08 5.43 3.77
C ASP A 11 2.39 4.10 3.05
N GLY A 12 2.10 4.01 1.75
CA GLY A 12 2.42 2.83 0.94
C GLY A 12 1.69 2.75 -0.40
N VAL A 13 1.61 1.53 -0.92
CA VAL A 13 0.91 1.19 -2.16
C VAL A 13 -0.46 0.61 -1.81
N HIS A 14 -1.52 1.17 -2.39
CA HIS A 14 -2.89 0.69 -2.19
C HIS A 14 -3.32 -0.20 -3.36
N VAL A 15 -3.93 -1.33 -3.03
CA VAL A 15 -4.30 -2.37 -3.99
C VAL A 15 -5.79 -2.66 -3.91
N THR A 16 -6.42 -2.88 -5.06
CA THR A 16 -7.85 -3.21 -5.12
C THR A 16 -8.11 -4.62 -5.64
N LEU A 17 -9.03 -5.34 -4.98
CA LEU A 17 -9.61 -6.59 -5.48
C LEU A 17 -10.81 -6.36 -6.40
N GLY A 18 -11.23 -5.11 -6.60
CA GLY A 18 -12.47 -4.73 -7.27
C GLY A 18 -13.67 -4.68 -6.32
N PHE A 19 -13.85 -5.70 -5.46
CA PHE A 19 -14.89 -5.69 -4.41
C PHE A 19 -14.38 -5.25 -3.03
N PHE A 20 -13.06 -5.12 -2.87
CA PHE A 20 -12.39 -4.77 -1.62
C PHE A 20 -11.18 -3.89 -1.92
N GLU A 21 -11.07 -2.74 -1.26
CA GLU A 21 -10.07 -1.71 -1.52
C GLU A 21 -9.20 -1.35 -0.31
N ASP A 22 -9.49 -1.93 0.87
CA ASP A 22 -8.73 -1.69 2.09
C ASP A 22 -7.50 -2.61 2.20
N ILE A 23 -6.69 -2.67 1.13
CA ILE A 23 -5.40 -3.37 1.10
C ILE A 23 -4.28 -2.35 0.96
N VAL A 24 -3.35 -2.37 1.91
CA VAL A 24 -2.17 -1.51 1.90
C VAL A 24 -0.89 -2.33 1.98
N ILE A 25 0.08 -2.00 1.13
CA ILE A 25 1.47 -2.46 1.24
C ILE A 25 2.27 -1.30 1.82
N PRO A 26 2.57 -1.29 3.12
CA PRO A 26 3.25 -0.18 3.74
C PRO A 26 4.70 -0.07 3.26
N SER A 27 5.27 1.12 3.32
CA SER A 27 6.64 1.41 2.84
C SER A 27 7.72 0.44 3.34
N HIS A 28 7.64 0.02 4.60
CA HIS A 28 8.58 -0.92 5.22
C HIS A 28 8.42 -2.38 4.74
N LYS A 29 7.38 -2.68 3.96
CA LYS A 29 7.09 -3.97 3.32
C LYS A 29 7.23 -3.92 1.79
N LEU A 30 7.77 -2.82 1.26
CA LEU A 30 8.17 -2.71 -0.12
C LEU A 30 9.56 -3.32 -0.34
N GLN A 31 9.93 -3.47 -1.61
CA GLN A 31 11.27 -3.89 -1.98
C GLN A 31 12.32 -2.88 -1.50
N TYR A 32 13.50 -3.36 -1.12
CA TYR A 32 14.60 -2.53 -0.64
C TYR A 32 15.74 -2.48 -1.66
N PRO A 33 16.34 -1.30 -1.92
CA PRO A 33 15.94 0.04 -1.47
C PRO A 33 14.77 0.62 -2.29
N SER A 34 13.81 1.27 -1.64
CA SER A 34 12.71 1.98 -2.33
C SER A 34 12.52 3.41 -1.81
N ARG A 35 12.01 4.28 -2.69
CA ARG A 35 11.74 5.70 -2.42
C ARG A 35 10.36 6.09 -2.95
N PHE A 36 9.70 7.01 -2.28
CA PHE A 36 8.45 7.60 -2.76
C PHE A 36 8.75 8.88 -3.55
N ASP A 37 8.30 8.95 -4.79
CA ASP A 37 8.33 10.18 -5.58
C ASP A 37 7.05 10.98 -5.32
N GLN A 38 7.20 12.11 -4.61
CA GLN A 38 6.05 12.97 -4.28
C GLN A 38 5.49 13.71 -5.49
N THR A 39 6.29 13.91 -6.54
CA THR A 39 5.84 14.64 -7.74
C THR A 39 4.95 13.75 -8.58
N GLU A 40 5.36 12.50 -8.77
CA GLU A 40 4.64 11.51 -9.57
C GLU A 40 3.63 10.69 -8.74
N GLN A 41 3.68 10.78 -7.41
CA GLN A 41 2.88 9.99 -6.47
C GLN A 41 3.03 8.48 -6.73
N VAL A 42 4.27 8.03 -6.91
CA VAL A 42 4.61 6.62 -7.17
C VAL A 42 5.72 6.15 -6.26
N TRP A 43 5.73 4.85 -5.95
CA TRP A 43 6.86 4.20 -5.31
C TRP A 43 7.84 3.70 -6.36
N VAL A 44 9.13 3.92 -6.12
CA VAL A 44 10.22 3.49 -6.99
C VAL A 44 11.09 2.51 -6.23
N TRP A 45 11.27 1.32 -6.78
CA TRP A 45 12.25 0.35 -6.31
C TRP A 45 13.57 0.57 -7.06
N GLU A 46 14.65 0.84 -6.34
CA GLU A 46 16.00 0.95 -6.88
C GLU A 46 16.63 -0.45 -6.91
N TYR A 47 16.53 -1.13 -8.05
CA TYR A 47 17.13 -2.45 -8.25
C TYR A 47 18.61 -2.35 -8.62
N ASP A 48 19.48 -2.94 -7.81
CA ASP A 48 20.92 -3.02 -8.07
C ASP A 48 21.25 -4.30 -8.84
N THR A 49 21.77 -4.16 -10.06
CA THR A 49 22.15 -5.26 -10.94
C THR A 49 23.55 -5.83 -10.64
N GLY A 50 24.24 -5.33 -9.60
CA GLY A 50 25.52 -5.83 -9.11
C GLY A 50 26.74 -5.44 -9.96
N ASN A 51 26.51 -4.78 -11.09
CA ASN A 51 27.49 -4.21 -12.01
C ASN A 51 27.69 -2.69 -11.79
N GLY A 52 27.09 -2.13 -10.73
CA GLY A 52 27.18 -0.72 -10.35
C GLY A 52 26.12 0.17 -11.01
N GLU A 53 25.23 -0.40 -11.82
CA GLU A 53 24.08 0.29 -12.38
C GLU A 53 22.85 0.08 -11.48
N LYS A 54 22.07 1.14 -11.29
CA LYS A 54 20.79 1.09 -10.58
C LYS A 54 19.67 1.24 -11.60
N HIS A 55 18.67 0.38 -11.50
CA HIS A 55 17.46 0.47 -12.29
C HIS A 55 16.30 0.94 -11.42
N ASP A 56 15.68 2.04 -11.82
CA ASP A 56 14.48 2.55 -11.17
C ASP A 56 13.25 1.82 -11.73
N LEU A 57 12.62 1.01 -10.89
CA LEU A 57 11.41 0.27 -11.20
C LEU A 57 10.21 0.95 -10.53
N PHE A 58 9.36 1.56 -11.36
CA PHE A 58 8.22 2.34 -10.91
C PHE A 58 7.02 1.43 -10.62
N MET A 59 6.28 1.76 -9.55
CA MET A 59 5.02 1.11 -9.18
C MET A 59 3.85 1.98 -9.65
N ASP A 60 3.50 1.84 -10.93
CA ASP A 60 2.49 2.67 -11.57
C ASP A 60 1.05 2.26 -11.21
N VAL A 61 0.17 3.26 -11.12
CA VAL A 61 -1.25 3.04 -10.88
C VAL A 61 -1.86 2.29 -12.07
N GLY A 62 -2.65 1.26 -11.77
CA GLY A 62 -3.26 0.40 -12.78
C GLY A 62 -2.42 -0.80 -13.19
N GLU A 63 -1.14 -0.89 -12.80
CA GLU A 63 -0.32 -2.08 -13.07
C GLU A 63 -0.71 -3.25 -12.17
N ILE A 64 -0.49 -4.48 -12.67
CA ILE A 64 -0.76 -5.69 -11.90
C ILE A 64 0.43 -5.99 -10.98
N ILE A 65 0.14 -5.99 -9.68
CA ILE A 65 1.06 -6.30 -8.60
C ILE A 65 0.75 -7.67 -7.99
N ARG A 66 1.81 -8.49 -7.85
CA ARG A 66 1.79 -9.73 -7.07
C ARG A 66 2.27 -9.45 -5.66
N PHE A 67 1.40 -9.67 -4.68
CA PHE A 67 1.68 -9.44 -3.26
C PHE A 67 1.25 -10.62 -2.39
N ARG A 68 1.78 -10.69 -1.18
CA ARG A 68 1.30 -11.60 -0.13
C ARG A 68 0.60 -10.82 0.96
N VAL A 69 -0.49 -11.35 1.51
CA VAL A 69 -1.12 -10.77 2.70
C VAL A 69 -0.32 -11.26 3.90
N VAL A 70 0.11 -10.34 4.75
CA VAL A 70 0.92 -10.64 5.94
C VAL A 70 0.17 -10.43 7.24
N LYS A 71 -0.86 -9.58 7.23
CA LYS A 71 -1.66 -9.27 8.41
C LYS A 71 -3.06 -8.83 8.03
N GLU A 72 -4.01 -9.18 8.88
CA GLU A 72 -5.38 -8.67 8.84
C GLU A 72 -5.66 -7.87 10.12
N MET A 73 -6.39 -6.76 9.97
CA MET A 73 -6.70 -5.85 11.07
C MET A 73 -8.19 -5.57 11.07
N PHE A 74 -8.80 -5.70 12.24
CA PHE A 74 -10.20 -5.37 12.46
C PHE A 74 -10.26 -4.18 13.41
N ALA A 75 -10.95 -3.11 13.01
CA ALA A 75 -11.21 -1.96 13.87
C ALA A 75 -12.61 -2.08 14.47
N GLU A 76 -12.69 -2.07 15.80
CA GLU A 76 -13.98 -2.05 16.50
C GLU A 76 -14.61 -0.65 16.37
N SER A 77 -15.52 -0.48 15.41
CA SER A 77 -16.33 0.73 15.33
C SER A 77 -17.49 0.64 16.32
N LEU A 78 -17.32 1.20 17.52
CA LEU A 78 -18.46 1.45 18.40
C LEU A 78 -19.32 2.57 17.78
N PRO A 79 -20.66 2.42 17.69
CA PRO A 79 -21.51 3.52 17.26
C PRO A 79 -21.34 4.67 18.26
N SER A 80 -20.80 5.81 17.80
CA SER A 80 -20.70 7.00 18.63
C SER A 80 -22.11 7.45 18.99
N ASN A 81 -22.42 7.49 20.30
CA ASN A 81 -23.75 7.81 20.80
C ASN A 81 -24.15 9.22 20.36
N PRO A 82 -25.18 9.41 19.50
CA PRO A 82 -25.53 10.72 18.97
C PRO A 82 -26.10 11.69 20.02
N HIS A 83 -26.27 11.27 21.28
CA HIS A 83 -26.86 12.04 22.39
C HIS A 83 -25.96 12.24 23.63
N GLY A 84 -24.66 11.97 23.55
CA GLY A 84 -23.72 12.30 24.65
C GLY A 84 -23.52 13.83 24.80
N PRO A 85 -23.31 14.35 26.02
CA PRO A 85 -23.01 15.77 26.21
C PRO A 85 -21.78 16.15 25.40
N LYS A 86 -21.91 17.19 24.56
CA LYS A 86 -20.82 17.77 23.79
C LYS A 86 -19.86 18.48 24.73
N ASP A 87 -18.98 17.72 25.39
CA ASP A 87 -17.79 18.31 25.96
C ASP A 87 -16.78 18.57 24.85
N SER A 88 -16.29 19.79 24.92
CA SER A 88 -15.49 20.53 23.96
C SER A 88 -14.20 19.84 23.49
N ASN A 89 -13.95 20.01 22.19
CA ASN A 89 -12.63 20.31 21.62
C ASN A 89 -11.67 19.16 21.27
N GLU A 90 -12.09 18.25 20.39
CA GLU A 90 -11.17 17.62 19.44
C GLU A 90 -11.85 17.48 18.08
N LYS A 91 -11.52 18.40 17.17
CA LYS A 91 -11.78 18.26 15.73
C LYS A 91 -10.75 17.26 15.17
N SER A 92 -10.74 16.04 15.70
CA SER A 92 -10.00 14.96 15.11
C SER A 92 -10.81 14.56 13.90
N GLU A 93 -10.28 14.83 12.71
CA GLU A 93 -10.76 14.23 11.47
C GLU A 93 -10.98 12.75 11.75
N SER A 94 -12.24 12.35 11.90
CA SER A 94 -12.62 10.96 11.92
C SER A 94 -12.37 10.45 10.51
N LYS A 95 -11.10 10.19 10.17
CA LYS A 95 -10.77 9.22 9.14
C LYS A 95 -11.50 7.99 9.61
N SER A 96 -12.62 7.69 8.95
CA SER A 96 -13.37 6.47 9.12
C SER A 96 -12.41 5.34 8.81
N VAL A 97 -11.69 4.86 9.82
CA VAL A 97 -10.78 3.72 9.69
C VAL A 97 -11.66 2.58 9.25
N SER A 98 -11.33 2.01 8.09
CA SER A 98 -12.09 0.90 7.55
C SER A 98 -12.14 -0.22 8.60
N PRO A 99 -13.32 -0.80 8.86
CA PRO A 99 -13.50 -1.78 9.92
C PRO A 99 -12.68 -3.05 9.67
N TYR A 100 -12.27 -3.27 8.42
CA TYR A 100 -11.37 -4.34 8.02
C TYR A 100 -10.30 -3.80 7.08
N THR A 101 -9.03 -4.09 7.36
CA THR A 101 -7.89 -3.69 6.54
C THR A 101 -6.90 -4.84 6.44
N LEU A 102 -6.37 -5.06 5.25
CA LEU A 102 -5.32 -6.04 4.98
C LEU A 102 -3.98 -5.34 4.77
N GLU A 103 -2.98 -5.80 5.50
CA GLU A 103 -1.58 -5.43 5.26
C GLU A 103 -0.94 -6.49 4.36
N ALA A 104 -0.28 -6.02 3.31
CA ALA A 104 0.40 -6.83 2.33
C ALA A 104 1.89 -6.52 2.28
N ALA A 105 2.66 -7.42 1.66
CA ALA A 105 4.09 -7.25 1.47
C ALA A 105 4.53 -7.69 0.07
N ILE A 106 5.58 -7.06 -0.41
CA ILE A 106 6.28 -7.38 -1.66
C ILE A 106 7.80 -7.47 -1.45
N ASP A 107 8.23 -7.68 -0.20
CA ASP A 107 9.63 -7.69 0.25
C ASP A 107 10.41 -8.98 -0.08
N GLU A 108 9.88 -9.83 -0.96
CA GLU A 108 10.48 -11.11 -1.35
C GLU A 108 10.65 -11.22 -2.87
N PRO A 109 11.62 -12.02 -3.35
CA PRO A 109 11.80 -12.29 -4.78
C PRO A 109 10.54 -12.89 -5.41
N GLY A 110 10.20 -12.44 -6.61
CA GLY A 110 9.00 -12.87 -7.33
C GLY A 110 7.70 -12.17 -6.92
N LEU A 111 7.76 -11.20 -6.00
CA LEU A 111 6.68 -10.28 -5.66
C LEU A 111 6.94 -8.88 -6.25
N GLY A 112 5.92 -8.03 -6.28
CA GLY A 112 5.95 -6.74 -6.96
C GLY A 112 5.20 -6.77 -8.29
N LEU A 113 5.45 -5.83 -9.19
CA LEU A 113 4.77 -5.79 -10.48
C LEU A 113 5.14 -7.00 -11.32
N LEU A 114 4.17 -7.60 -12.01
CA LEU A 114 4.42 -8.73 -12.91
C LEU A 114 5.39 -8.36 -14.03
N SER A 115 5.31 -7.13 -14.54
CA SER A 115 6.20 -6.60 -15.58
C SER A 115 7.68 -6.60 -15.19
N TRP A 116 8.01 -6.63 -13.89
CA TRP A 116 9.40 -6.76 -13.42
C TRP A 116 9.99 -8.16 -13.65
N TRP A 117 9.13 -9.17 -13.80
CA TRP A 117 9.52 -10.57 -13.86
C TRP A 117 9.24 -11.23 -15.22
N GLU A 118 8.55 -10.56 -16.15
CA GLU A 118 8.14 -11.11 -17.46
C GLU A 118 9.28 -11.28 -18.50
N ASN A 119 10.55 -11.12 -18.11
CA ASN A 119 11.73 -11.28 -18.99
C ASN A 119 12.71 -12.40 -18.56
N THR A 120 12.25 -13.39 -17.78
CA THR A 120 12.98 -14.67 -17.59
C THR A 120 12.43 -15.76 -18.47
#